data_AF-A0A3Q8U006-F1
#
_entry.id   AF-A0A3Q8U006-F1
#
_cell.length_a   1.000
_cell.length_b   1.000
_cell.length_c   1.000
_cell.angle_alpha   90.00
_cell.angle_beta   90.00
_cell.angle_gamma   90.00
#
_symmetry.space_group_name_H-M   'P 1'
#
loop_
_entity.id
_entity.type
_entity.pdbx_description
1 polymer ?
#
loop_
_entity_poly.entity_id
_entity_poly.type
_entity_poly.pdbx_seq_one_letter_code
_entity_poly.pdbx_strand_id
1 'polypeptide(L)'
;MQRGFKAARRAVIAALEAGDYLHASRGDIEVKNLLATGAVTAAQVIDVILACNGTHYCSSPHHTVASVEVHLIRWHGWYIKFYFLEPDTWFISVHQ
;
A
#
# COMPACT_ATOMS: atom_id res chain seq x y z
N MET A 1 -10.39 -10.68 -6.38
CA MET A 1 -11.56 -9.87 -6.89
C MET A 1 -11.11 -8.41 -7.05
N GLN A 2 -11.49 -7.69 -8.11
CA GLN A 2 -11.03 -6.31 -8.35
C GLN A 2 -11.63 -5.34 -7.32
N ARG A 3 -10.81 -4.65 -6.52
CA ARG A 3 -11.24 -3.70 -5.50
C ARG A 3 -11.13 -2.28 -6.03
N GLY A 4 -12.26 -1.59 -6.16
CA GLY A 4 -12.27 -0.15 -6.42
C GLY A 4 -11.63 0.65 -5.28
N PHE A 5 -11.22 1.90 -5.55
CA PHE A 5 -10.49 2.77 -4.61
C PHE A 5 -11.07 2.78 -3.19
N LYS A 6 -12.39 2.94 -3.03
CA LYS A 6 -13.03 2.99 -1.71
C LYS A 6 -12.80 1.70 -0.90
N ALA A 7 -12.89 0.54 -1.55
CA ALA A 7 -12.68 -0.75 -0.91
C ALA A 7 -11.20 -0.98 -0.57
N ALA A 8 -10.31 -0.65 -1.51
CA ALA A 8 -8.86 -0.72 -1.30
C ALA A 8 -8.40 0.19 -0.15
N ARG A 9 -8.87 1.46 -0.13
CA ARG A 9 -8.59 2.46 0.90
C ARG A 9 -9.02 1.98 2.29
N ARG A 10 -10.26 1.52 2.44
CA ARG A 10 -10.76 1.06 3.75
C ARG A 10 -9.93 -0.11 4.28
N ALA A 11 -9.59 -1.03 3.40
CA ALA A 11 -8.91 -2.25 3.79
C ALA A 11 -7.43 -1.98 4.13
N VAL A 12 -6.73 -1.07 3.42
CA VAL A 12 -5.34 -0.69 3.77
C VAL A 12 -5.25 0.08 5.07
N ILE A 13 -6.24 0.93 5.37
CA ILE A 13 -6.29 1.62 6.67
C ILE A 13 -6.48 0.60 7.79
N ALA A 14 -7.42 -0.34 7.65
CA ALA A 14 -7.65 -1.38 8.65
C ALA A 14 -6.40 -2.24 8.91
N ALA A 15 -5.67 -2.63 7.86
CA ALA A 15 -4.43 -3.38 7.99
C ALA A 15 -3.34 -2.57 8.71
N LEU A 16 -3.20 -1.28 8.40
CA LEU A 16 -2.24 -0.38 9.06
C LEU A 16 -2.58 -0.16 10.54
N GLU A 17 -3.86 -0.01 10.87
CA GLU A 17 -4.35 0.12 12.26
C GLU A 17 -4.12 -1.17 13.08
N ALA A 18 -4.33 -2.34 12.46
CA ALA A 18 -4.13 -3.64 13.10
C ALA A 18 -2.66 -4.07 13.18
N GLY A 19 -1.77 -3.42 12.43
CA GLY A 19 -0.39 -3.90 12.26
C GLY A 19 -0.29 -5.19 11.42
N ASP A 20 -1.35 -5.55 10.70
CA ASP A 20 -1.45 -6.79 9.93
C ASP A 20 -0.97 -6.56 8.49
N TYR A 21 0.32 -6.30 8.35
CA TYR A 21 0.96 -6.11 7.05
C TYR A 21 2.42 -6.52 7.06
N LEU A 22 2.90 -6.90 5.87
CA LEU A 22 4.29 -7.19 5.58
C LEU A 22 4.86 -6.11 4.66
N HIS A 23 6.17 -5.94 4.71
CA HIS A 23 6.86 -5.11 3.76
C HIS A 23 7.16 -5.92 2.50
N ALA A 24 6.85 -5.36 1.33
CA ALA A 24 7.18 -6.01 0.07
C ALA A 24 8.70 -6.06 -0.12
N SER A 25 9.33 -7.21 0.10
CA SER A 25 10.75 -7.43 -0.11
C SER A 25 11.05 -7.62 -1.61
N ARG A 26 11.90 -6.76 -2.17
CA ARG A 26 12.50 -6.93 -3.50
C ARG A 26 13.91 -6.34 -3.51
N GLY A 27 14.90 -7.07 -3.00
CA GLY A 27 16.31 -6.65 -3.01
C GLY A 27 16.54 -5.28 -2.32
N ASP A 28 17.48 -4.47 -2.84
CA ASP A 28 17.92 -3.15 -2.31
C ASP A 28 16.80 -2.11 -2.07
N ILE A 29 15.54 -2.41 -2.40
CA ILE A 29 14.37 -1.55 -2.16
C ILE A 29 13.97 -1.53 -0.68
N GLU A 30 14.28 -2.58 0.10
CA GLU A 30 13.98 -2.63 1.54
C GLU A 30 14.57 -1.44 2.30
N VAL A 31 15.77 -0.99 1.93
CA VAL A 31 16.47 0.15 2.57
C VAL A 31 15.75 1.48 2.34
N LYS A 32 14.83 1.57 1.37
CA LYS A 32 14.09 2.80 1.02
C LYS A 32 12.62 2.78 1.42
N ASN A 33 12.10 1.68 1.96
CA ASN A 33 10.71 1.65 2.41
C ASN A 33 10.60 2.37 3.76
N LEU A 34 10.11 3.61 3.72
CA LEU A 34 10.08 4.50 4.87
C LEU A 34 9.29 3.91 6.05
N LEU A 35 8.26 3.10 5.77
CA LEU A 35 7.49 2.43 6.81
C LEU A 35 8.27 1.25 7.39
N ALA A 36 9.01 0.50 6.56
CA ALA A 36 9.82 -0.63 7.01
C ALA A 36 11.03 -0.20 7.85
N THR A 37 11.63 0.94 7.51
CA THR A 37 12.77 1.51 8.24
C THR A 37 12.35 2.28 9.50
N GLY A 38 11.05 2.45 9.74
CA GLY A 38 10.52 3.25 10.84
C GLY A 38 10.71 4.76 10.65
N ALA A 39 11.15 5.22 9.47
CA ALA A 39 11.26 6.64 9.14
C ALA A 39 9.89 7.34 9.11
N VAL A 40 8.82 6.59 8.83
CA VAL A 40 7.43 7.03 8.98
C VAL A 40 6.63 5.98 9.74
N THR A 41 5.61 6.41 10.47
CA THR A 41 4.71 5.53 11.24
C THR A 41 3.49 5.12 10.42
N ALA A 42 2.82 4.03 10.81
CA ALA A 42 1.57 3.62 10.21
C ALA A 42 0.50 4.72 10.29
N ALA A 43 0.44 5.47 11.40
CA ALA A 43 -0.47 6.60 11.56
C ALA A 43 -0.22 7.71 10.54
N GLN A 44 1.05 8.08 10.30
CA GLN A 44 1.40 9.07 9.27
C GLN A 44 0.99 8.60 7.87
N VAL A 45 1.18 7.31 7.57
CA VAL A 45 0.74 6.73 6.30
C VAL A 45 -0.78 6.74 6.18
N ILE A 46 -1.52 6.45 7.26
CA ILE A 46 -2.98 6.55 7.30
C ILE A 46 -3.44 7.99 6.99
N ASP A 47 -2.82 9.01 7.61
CA ASP A 47 -3.18 10.41 7.37
C ASP A 47 -3.01 10.81 5.90
N VAL A 48 -1.90 10.37 5.28
CA VAL A 48 -1.65 10.55 3.84
C VAL A 48 -2.74 9.90 2.99
N ILE A 49 -3.09 8.64 3.29
CA ILE A 49 -4.15 7.90 2.57
C ILE A 49 -5.53 8.57 2.78
N LEU A 50 -5.78 9.12 3.98
CA LEU A 50 -7.05 9.79 4.30
C LEU A 50 -7.25 11.08 3.49
N ALA A 51 -6.16 11.81 3.23
CA ALA A 51 -6.15 13.01 2.40
C ALA A 51 -6.29 12.73 0.89
N CYS A 52 -6.14 11.47 0.47
CA CYS A 52 -6.23 11.07 -0.92
C CYS A 52 -7.66 10.81 -1.40
N ASN A 53 -7.89 11.03 -2.69
CA ASN A 53 -9.12 10.68 -3.38
C ASN A 53 -8.82 9.78 -4.61
N GLY A 54 -9.86 9.41 -5.36
CA GLY A 54 -9.73 8.45 -6.47
C GLY A 54 -8.80 8.90 -7.60
N THR A 55 -8.52 10.20 -7.78
CA THR A 55 -7.62 10.69 -8.82
C THR A 55 -6.14 10.45 -8.49
N HIS A 56 -5.82 10.27 -7.20
CA HIS A 56 -4.48 9.94 -6.72
C HIS A 56 -4.21 8.44 -6.78
N TYR A 57 -5.23 7.65 -7.09
CA TYR A 57 -5.21 6.19 -7.05
C TYR A 57 -5.18 5.59 -8.45
N CYS A 58 -4.40 4.54 -8.61
CA CYS A 58 -4.52 3.63 -9.73
C CYS A 58 -4.36 2.19 -9.25
N SER A 59 -4.88 1.24 -10.02
CA SER A 59 -4.58 -0.17 -9.84
C SER A 59 -4.27 -0.86 -11.15
N SER A 60 -3.45 -1.91 -11.05
CA SER A 60 -3.07 -2.75 -12.18
C SER A 60 -2.79 -4.18 -11.70
N PRO A 61 -2.91 -5.18 -12.58
CA PRO A 61 -2.47 -6.53 -12.27
C PRO A 61 -0.99 -6.59 -11.86
N HIS A 62 -0.66 -7.45 -10.90
CA HIS A 62 0.71 -7.71 -10.51
C HIS A 62 1.47 -8.36 -11.68
N HIS A 63 2.70 -7.89 -11.94
CA HIS A 63 3.46 -8.25 -13.15
C HIS A 63 3.74 -9.75 -13.32
N THR A 64 3.76 -10.52 -12.23
CA THR A 64 4.04 -11.97 -12.23
C THR A 64 2.79 -12.80 -11.97
N VAL A 65 1.83 -12.22 -11.25
CA VAL A 65 0.64 -12.93 -10.77
C VAL A 65 -0.55 -12.07 -11.12
N ALA A 66 -1.01 -12.13 -12.38
CA ALA A 66 -2.02 -11.21 -12.90
C ALA A 66 -3.37 -11.26 -12.15
N SER A 67 -3.62 -12.31 -11.36
CA SER A 67 -4.79 -12.41 -10.47
C SER A 67 -4.70 -11.52 -9.23
N VAL A 68 -3.50 -11.06 -8.86
CA VAL A 68 -3.27 -10.14 -7.75
C VAL A 68 -3.39 -8.71 -8.27
N GLU A 69 -4.28 -7.93 -7.68
CA GLU A 69 -4.39 -6.50 -7.98
C GLU A 69 -3.41 -5.70 -7.13
N VAL A 70 -2.59 -4.88 -7.79
CA VAL A 70 -1.70 -3.92 -7.16
C VAL A 70 -2.38 -2.58 -7.13
N HIS A 71 -2.44 -1.99 -5.94
CA HIS A 71 -2.97 -0.66 -5.68
C HIS A 71 -1.82 0.32 -5.47
N LEU A 72 -1.96 1.52 -6.02
CA LEU A 72 -0.96 2.56 -5.93
C LEU A 72 -1.61 3.92 -5.70
N ILE A 73 -1.18 4.59 -4.64
CA ILE A 73 -1.54 5.97 -4.31
C ILE A 73 -0.32 6.86 -4.55
N ARG A 74 -0.50 7.94 -5.31
CA ARG A 74 0.51 8.98 -5.55
C ARG A 74 -0.02 10.34 -5.15
N TRP A 75 0.62 11.00 -4.19
CA TRP A 75 0.18 12.31 -3.71
C TRP A 75 1.33 13.10 -3.10
N HIS A 76 1.62 14.31 -3.59
CA HIS A 76 2.67 15.20 -3.05
C HIS A 76 4.01 14.50 -2.75
N GLY A 77 4.54 13.74 -3.72
CA GLY A 77 5.79 12.99 -3.58
C GLY A 77 5.62 11.59 -2.98
N TRP A 78 4.56 11.34 -2.21
CA TRP A 78 4.29 10.01 -1.67
C TRP A 78 3.99 9.00 -2.77
N TYR A 79 4.61 7.83 -2.63
CA TYR A 79 4.37 6.65 -3.44
C TYR A 79 4.06 5.48 -2.51
N ILE A 80 2.78 5.13 -2.40
CA ILE A 80 2.29 4.07 -1.51
C ILE A 80 1.73 2.94 -2.38
N LYS A 81 2.44 1.82 -2.43
CA LYS A 81 2.08 0.62 -3.20
C LYS A 81 1.66 -0.49 -2.24
N PHE A 82 0.53 -1.12 -2.49
CA PHE A 82 0.04 -2.23 -1.67
C PHE A 82 -0.76 -3.24 -2.50
N TYR A 83 -0.85 -4.47 -1.99
CA TYR A 83 -1.65 -5.55 -2.58
C TYR A 83 -1.99 -6.61 -1.53
N PHE A 84 -2.96 -7.46 -1.88
CA PHE A 84 -3.47 -8.52 -1.00
C PHE A 84 -3.18 -9.86 -1.62
N LEU A 85 -2.63 -10.78 -0.83
CA LEU A 85 -2.69 -12.19 -1.14
C LEU A 85 -3.83 -12.77 -0.31
N GLU A 86 -4.84 -13.27 -1.00
CA GLU A 86 -5.97 -13.93 -0.36
C GLU A 86 -5.46 -15.18 0.41
N PRO A 87 -5.99 -15.46 1.61
CA PRO A 87 -7.11 -14.75 2.25
C PRO A 87 -6.70 -13.45 2.97
N ASP A 88 -5.54 -13.39 3.63
CA ASP A 88 -5.30 -12.36 4.66
C ASP A 88 -3.91 -11.72 4.66
N THR A 89 -3.04 -11.96 3.67
CA THR A 89 -1.69 -11.36 3.70
C THR A 89 -1.65 -10.03 2.97
N TRP A 90 -1.20 -9.00 3.68
CA TRP A 90 -1.03 -7.64 3.17
C TRP A 90 0.42 -7.33 2.89
N PHE A 91 0.70 -6.70 1.75
CA PHE A 91 2.01 -6.15 1.47
C PHE A 91 1.91 -4.66 1.23
N ILE A 92 2.84 -3.89 1.81
CA ILE A 92 2.94 -2.44 1.60
C ILE A 92 4.38 -1.97 1.40
N SER A 93 4.55 -1.03 0.48
CA SER A 93 5.78 -0.28 0.27
C SER A 93 5.48 1.21 0.24
N VAL A 94 6.19 1.97 1.07
CA VAL A 94 5.99 3.41 1.24
C VAL A 94 7.28 4.14 0.92
N HIS A 95 7.21 5.09 -0.02
CA HIS A 95 8.32 5.96 -0.41
C HIS A 95 7.85 7.41 -0.54
N GLN A 96 8.81 8.34 -0.56
CA GLN A 96 8.62 9.77 -0.84
C GLN A 96 9.72 10.26 -1.78
#